data_AF-T1A309-F1
#
_entry.id   AF-T1A309-F1
#
_cell.length_a   1.000
_cell.length_b   1.000
_cell.length_c   1.000
_cell.angle_alpha   90.00
_cell.angle_beta   90.00
_cell.angle_gamma   90.00
#
_symmetry.space_group_name_H-M   'P 1'
#
loop_
_entity.id
_entity.type
_entity.pdbx_description
1 polymer ?
#
loop_
_entity_poly.entity_id
_entity_poly.type
_entity_poly.pdbx_seq_one_letter_code
_entity_poly.pdbx_strand_id
1 'polypeptide(L)'
;FARQHGLRIGSIADLIRYRLATEKTIERVHAAPTQTEFGTFQLIAYRDLLRRGLHFALVRGEVAGDSPVLVRVHARNTLSDVLHLCARIWA
;
A
#
# COMPACT_ATOMS: atom_id res chain seq x y z
N PHE A 1 -10.16 1.09 36.36
CA PHE A 1 -10.96 2.19 35.80
C PHE A 1 -12.01 1.72 34.79
N ALA A 2 -11.67 1.47 33.52
CA ALA A 2 -12.68 1.18 32.49
C ALA A 2 -13.63 0.01 32.82
N ARG A 3 -13.10 -1.10 33.33
CA ARG A 3 -13.93 -2.25 33.78
C ARG A 3 -14.84 -1.91 34.97
N GLN A 4 -14.41 -1.02 35.86
CA GLN A 4 -15.20 -0.57 37.02
C GLN A 4 -16.30 0.43 36.62
N HIS A 5 -16.10 1.18 35.53
CA HIS A 5 -17.03 2.19 35.03
C HIS A 5 -17.79 1.76 33.76
N GLY A 6 -17.69 0.49 33.35
CA GLY A 6 -18.37 -0.03 32.16
C GLY A 6 -17.95 0.61 30.84
N LEU A 7 -16.73 1.16 30.77
CA LEU A 7 -16.21 1.84 29.58
C LEU A 7 -15.56 0.84 28.63
N ARG A 8 -15.84 0.99 27.33
CA ARG A 8 -15.19 0.22 26.26
C ARG A 8 -13.74 0.69 26.09
N ILE A 9 -12.82 -0.25 25.95
CA ILE A 9 -11.40 0.01 25.64
C ILE A 9 -11.12 -0.52 24.24
N GLY A 10 -10.38 0.26 23.44
CA GLY A 10 -9.80 -0.16 22.19
C GLY A 10 -8.54 0.66 21.91
N SER A 11 -7.62 0.13 21.09
CA SER A 11 -6.44 0.87 20.68
C SER A 11 -6.68 1.65 19.37
N ILE A 12 -5.92 2.73 19.16
CA ILE A 12 -5.93 3.44 17.86
C ILE A 12 -5.50 2.50 16.73
N ALA A 13 -4.57 1.58 17.01
CA ALA A 13 -4.11 0.59 16.02
C ALA A 13 -5.26 -0.35 15.60
N ASP A 14 -6.08 -0.81 16.54
CA ASP A 14 -7.25 -1.64 16.24
C ASP A 14 -8.31 -0.86 15.46
N LEU A 15 -8.50 0.42 15.78
CA LEU A 15 -9.40 1.29 15.03
C LEU A 15 -8.91 1.51 13.58
N ILE A 16 -7.61 1.74 13.38
CA ILE A 16 -7.02 1.86 12.03
C ILE A 16 -7.23 0.55 11.25
N ARG A 17 -6.95 -0.60 11.87
CA ARG A 17 -7.14 -1.91 11.24
C ARG A 17 -8.60 -2.17 10.88
N TYR A 18 -9.52 -1.87 11.79
CA TYR A 18 -10.96 -2.01 11.57
C TYR A 18 -11.42 -1.17 10.37
N ARG A 19 -10.96 0.09 10.29
CA ARG A 19 -11.29 0.97 9.16
C ARG A 19 -10.71 0.46 7.85
N LEU A 20 -9.45 0.02 7.83
CA LEU A 20 -8.83 -0.57 6.62
C LEU A 20 -9.55 -1.85 6.13
N ALA A 21 -10.11 -2.64 7.04
CA ALA A 21 -10.84 -3.86 6.70
C ALA A 21 -12.29 -3.60 6.23
N THR A 22 -12.93 -2.55 6.77
CA THR A 22 -14.37 -2.30 6.56
C THR A 22 -14.64 -1.24 5.50
N GLU A 23 -13.72 -0.28 5.34
CA GLU A 23 -13.86 0.84 4.42
C GLU A 23 -13.02 0.60 3.16
N LYS A 24 -13.64 0.72 1.98
CA LYS A 24 -12.89 0.79 0.72
C LYS A 24 -12.30 2.19 0.57
N THR A 25 -11.07 2.38 1.04
CA THR A 25 -10.36 3.66 0.97
C THR A 25 -9.70 3.93 -0.39
N ILE A 26 -9.57 2.90 -1.24
CA ILE A 26 -8.92 2.99 -2.55
C ILE A 26 -9.80 2.44 -3.67
N GLU A 27 -9.66 3.01 -4.86
CA GLU A 27 -10.30 2.56 -6.09
C GLU A 27 -9.26 2.25 -7.18
N ARG A 28 -9.49 1.20 -7.97
CA ARG A 28 -8.63 0.90 -9.13
C ARG A 28 -9.07 1.77 -10.31
N VAL A 29 -8.21 2.68 -10.73
CA VAL A 29 -8.54 3.67 -11.79
C VAL A 29 -7.93 3.34 -13.15
N HIS A 30 -6.87 2.53 -13.17
CA HIS A 30 -6.22 2.14 -14.42
C HIS A 30 -5.49 0.80 -14.27
N ALA A 31 -5.40 0.05 -15.36
CA ALA A 31 -4.59 -1.15 -15.45
C ALA A 31 -4.09 -1.34 -16.89
N ALA A 32 -2.79 -1.49 -17.08
CA ALA A 32 -2.19 -1.72 -18.40
C ALA A 32 -0.91 -2.57 -18.32
N PRO A 33 -0.63 -3.38 -19.34
CA PRO A 33 0.68 -4.02 -19.46
C PRO A 33 1.75 -2.95 -19.73
N THR A 34 2.88 -3.05 -19.04
CA THR A 34 4.01 -2.12 -19.16
C THR A 34 5.30 -2.91 -19.32
N GLN A 35 6.09 -2.53 -20.33
CA GLN A 35 7.41 -3.10 -20.56
C GLN A 35 8.43 -2.35 -19.71
N THR A 36 9.22 -3.10 -18.95
CA THR A 36 10.35 -2.57 -18.15
C THR A 36 11.61 -3.33 -18.53
N GLU A 37 12.78 -2.82 -18.15
CA GLU A 37 14.06 -3.51 -18.32
C GLU A 37 14.11 -4.89 -17.61
N PHE A 38 13.28 -5.09 -16.58
CA PHE A 38 13.18 -6.33 -15.81
C PHE A 38 12.11 -7.31 -16.35
N GLY A 39 11.50 -6.97 -17.49
CA GLY A 39 10.44 -7.74 -18.16
C GLY A 39 9.08 -7.05 -18.15
N THR A 40 8.05 -7.79 -18.56
CA THR A 40 6.67 -7.30 -18.62
C THR A 40 6.00 -7.37 -17.25
N PHE A 41 5.39 -6.26 -16.84
CA PHE A 41 4.56 -6.16 -15.64
C PHE A 41 3.17 -5.63 -16.00
N GLN A 42 2.17 -6.01 -15.23
CA GLN A 42 0.89 -5.33 -15.20
C GLN A 42 0.98 -4.17 -14.22
N LEU A 43 0.91 -2.94 -14.74
CA LEU A 43 0.83 -1.73 -13.93
C LEU A 43 -0.63 -1.48 -13.56
N ILE A 44 -0.91 -1.41 -12.26
CA ILE A 44 -2.23 -1.11 -11.72
C ILE A 44 -2.13 0.18 -10.92
N ALA A 45 -2.98 1.17 -11.25
CA ALA A 45 -3.08 2.42 -10.51
C ALA A 45 -4.30 2.40 -9.58
N TYR A 46 -4.05 2.66 -8.30
CA TYR A 46 -5.05 2.82 -7.26
C TYR A 46 -5.11 4.28 -6.83
N ARG A 47 -6.31 4.86 -6.79
CA ARG A 47 -6.54 6.19 -6.23
C ARG A 47 -7.02 6.07 -4.79
N ASP A 48 -6.37 6.79 -3.89
CA ASP A 48 -6.84 7.01 -2.52
C ASP A 48 -7.99 8.02 -2.55
N LEU A 49 -9.17 7.64 -2.06
CA LEU A 49 -10.37 8.47 -2.05
C LEU A 49 -10.29 9.60 -1.01
N LEU A 50 -9.53 9.42 0.06
CA LEU A 50 -9.37 10.40 1.15
C LEU A 50 -8.33 11.45 0.80
N ARG A 51 -7.16 11.01 0.31
CA ARG A 51 -6.02 11.90 0.03
C ARG A 51 -5.86 12.26 -1.44
N ARG A 52 -6.67 11.68 -2.33
CA ARG A 52 -6.62 11.84 -3.80
C ARG A 52 -5.28 11.43 -4.43
N GLY A 53 -4.39 10.79 -3.67
CA GLY A 53 -3.10 10.30 -4.14
C GLY A 53 -3.22 9.08 -5.04
N LEU A 54 -2.23 8.89 -5.92
CA LEU A 54 -2.09 7.68 -6.72
C LEU A 54 -1.04 6.75 -6.08
N HIS A 55 -1.41 5.48 -6.02
CA HIS A 55 -0.56 4.35 -5.64
C HIS A 55 -0.44 3.42 -6.85
N PHE A 56 0.74 2.85 -7.04
CA PHE A 56 1.01 1.97 -8.17
C PHE A 56 1.39 0.58 -7.65
N ALA A 57 0.85 -0.44 -8.28
CA ALA A 57 1.25 -1.83 -8.09
C ALA A 57 1.77 -2.38 -9.42
N LEU A 58 2.97 -2.96 -9.39
CA LEU A 58 3.55 -3.69 -10.50
C LEU A 58 3.42 -5.18 -10.21
N VAL A 59 2.62 -5.87 -11.03
CA VAL A 59 2.32 -7.30 -10.86
C VAL A 59 2.96 -8.08 -12.00
N ARG A 60 3.65 -9.18 -11.68
CA ARG A 60 4.24 -10.07 -12.68
C ARG A 60 3.60 -11.46 -12.56
N GLY A 61 3.04 -11.95 -13.67
CA GLY A 61 2.32 -13.22 -13.69
C GLY A 61 0.95 -13.16 -13.01
N GLU A 62 0.38 -14.32 -12.71
CA GLU A 62 -0.86 -14.42 -11.95
C GLU A 62 -0.58 -14.50 -10.45
N VAL A 63 -1.20 -13.58 -9.71
CA VAL A 63 -1.14 -13.51 -8.23
C VAL A 63 -2.44 -13.98 -7.57
N ALA A 64 -3.35 -14.57 -8.35
CA ALA A 64 -4.62 -15.09 -7.85
C ALA A 64 -4.42 -16.52 -7.34
N GLY A 65 -4.40 -16.69 -6.01
CA GLY A 65 -4.31 -18.00 -5.37
C GLY A 65 -3.78 -17.92 -3.94
N ASP A 66 -3.70 -19.09 -3.27
CA ASP A 66 -3.21 -19.21 -1.89
C ASP A 66 -1.69 -19.42 -1.78
N SER A 67 -0.98 -19.45 -2.91
CA SER A 67 0.47 -19.58 -2.91
C SER A 67 1.13 -18.30 -2.39
N PRO A 68 2.20 -18.40 -1.57
CA PRO A 68 2.92 -17.23 -1.10
C PRO A 68 3.51 -16.45 -2.29
N VAL A 69 3.23 -15.15 -2.33
CA VAL A 69 3.70 -14.24 -3.39
C VAL A 69 4.79 -13.32 -2.83
N LEU A 70 5.84 -13.08 -3.60
CA LEU A 70 6.85 -12.09 -3.25
C LEU A 70 6.25 -10.68 -3.31
N VAL A 71 6.19 -9.99 -2.17
CA VAL A 71 5.64 -8.63 -2.06
C VAL A 71 6.70 -7.68 -1.53
N ARG A 72 6.79 -6.50 -2.15
CA ARG A 72 7.58 -5.37 -1.65
C ARG A 72 6.70 -4.12 -1.59
N VAL A 73 6.54 -3.56 -0.40
CA VAL A 73 5.91 -2.26 -0.21
C VAL A 73 7.00 -1.19 -0.24
N HIS A 74 6.99 -0.34 -1.26
CA HIS A 74 7.97 0.73 -1.43
C HIS A 74 7.36 2.09 -1.08
N ALA A 75 7.95 2.78 -0.10
CA ALA A 75 7.57 4.14 0.23
C ALA A 75 8.22 5.10 -0.76
N ARG A 76 7.41 5.82 -1.53
CA ARG A 76 7.89 6.77 -2.54
C ARG A 76 8.81 7.82 -1.92
N ASN A 77 9.99 7.96 -2.49
CA ASN A 77 10.93 9.03 -2.18
C ASN A 77 11.54 9.53 -3.49
N THR A 78 11.07 10.66 -4.00
CA THR A 78 11.49 11.21 -5.29
C THR A 78 13.01 11.41 -5.40
N LEU A 79 13.68 11.80 -4.31
CA LEU A 79 15.12 12.03 -4.33
C LEU A 79 15.89 10.72 -4.52
N SER A 80 15.49 9.67 -3.82
CA SER A 80 16.08 8.33 -3.96
C SER A 80 15.67 7.66 -5.28
N ASP A 81 14.39 7.70 -5.60
CA ASP A 81 13.80 6.85 -6.64
C ASP A 81 14.04 7.39 -8.06
N VAL A 82 14.15 8.72 -8.20
CA VAL A 82 14.34 9.37 -9.51
C VAL A 82 15.75 9.92 -9.65
N LEU A 83 16.25 10.61 -8.63
CA LEU A 83 17.55 11.27 -8.67
C LEU A 83 18.69 10.37 -8.14
N HIS A 84 18.39 9.16 -7.67
CA HIS A 84 19.36 8.23 -7.09
C HIS A 84 20.18 8.83 -5.94
N LEU A 85 19.61 9.84 -5.24
CA LEU A 85 20.27 10.48 -4.11
C LEU A 85 20.12 9.62 -2.86
N CYS A 86 21.23 9.10 -2.38
CA CYS A 86 21.28 8.36 -1.12
C CYS A 86 21.23 9.35 0.05
N ALA A 87 20.04 9.54 0.64
CA ALA A 87 19.96 10.10 1.98
C ALA A 87 20.17 8.95 2.98
N ARG A 88 21.36 8.86 3.60
CA ARG A 88 21.56 8.02 4.80
C ARG A 88 20.72 8.62 5.93
N ILE A 89 19.47 8.16 6.08
CA ILE A 89 18.57 8.60 7.17
C ILE A 89 18.52 7.58 8.32
N TRP A 90 19.40 6.58 8.33
CA TRP A 90 19.56 5.70 9.49
C TRP A 90 21.07 5.54 9.78
N ALA A 91 21.56 6.39 10.68
CA ALA A 91 22.73 6.16 11.51
C ALA A 91 22.26 6.18 12.96
#